data_AF-H1LXE2-F1
#
_entry.id   AF-H1LXE2-F1
#
_cell.length_a   1.000
_cell.length_b   1.000
_cell.length_c   1.000
_cell.angle_alpha   90.00
_cell.angle_beta   90.00
_cell.angle_gamma   90.00
#
_symmetry.space_group_name_H-M   'P 1'
#
loop_
_entity.id
_entity.type
_entity.pdbx_description
1 polymer ?
#
loop_
_entity_poly.entity_id
_entity_poly.type
_entity_poly.pdbx_seq_one_letter_code
_entity_poly.pdbx_strand_id
1 'polypeptide(L)'
;MVGKDVYEKLIKGYTEKQWGRDAKELPAFIIKRLPLRFTFDNNYFNDRYQGIPIGGYTGIVEKLLDGIEVRTNTEYKDFIKENPDIADKTVYTGMIDEFFDYKLGVLEYRRVYFEDERLDTDNYQGNAV
;
A
#
# COMPACT_ATOMS: atom_id res chain seq x y z
N MET A 1 -5.06 -8.57 -24.63
CA MET A 1 -4.57 -9.26 -23.41
C MET A 1 -5.66 -10.15 -22.84
N VAL A 2 -6.86 -9.64 -22.49
CA VAL A 2 -7.94 -10.47 -21.89
C VAL A 2 -9.25 -10.52 -22.70
N GLY A 3 -9.31 -9.83 -23.84
CA GLY A 3 -10.56 -9.62 -24.60
C GLY A 3 -11.38 -8.45 -24.04
N LYS A 4 -12.35 -7.99 -24.83
CA LYS A 4 -13.18 -6.81 -24.50
C LYS A 4 -14.09 -7.09 -23.29
N ASP A 5 -14.77 -8.23 -23.30
CA ASP A 5 -15.77 -8.57 -22.28
C ASP A 5 -15.16 -8.64 -20.87
N VAL A 6 -13.99 -9.29 -20.73
CA VAL A 6 -13.28 -9.40 -19.46
C VAL A 6 -12.77 -8.03 -19.00
N TYR A 7 -12.25 -7.23 -19.93
CA TYR A 7 -11.79 -5.88 -19.62
C TYR A 7 -12.93 -5.00 -19.10
N GLU A 8 -14.07 -4.98 -19.80
CA GLU A 8 -15.22 -4.15 -19.43
C GLU A 8 -15.85 -4.60 -18.11
N LYS A 9 -15.92 -5.92 -17.85
CA LYS A 9 -16.56 -6.48 -16.65
C LYS A 9 -15.68 -6.41 -15.40
N LEU A 10 -14.38 -6.70 -15.52
CA LEU A 10 -13.52 -6.93 -14.36
C LEU A 10 -12.43 -5.87 -14.16
N ILE A 11 -12.05 -5.11 -15.19
CA ILE A 11 -10.87 -4.23 -15.14
C ILE A 11 -11.26 -2.75 -15.19
N LYS A 12 -12.01 -2.33 -16.21
CA LYS A 12 -12.26 -0.90 -16.51
C LYS A 12 -12.83 -0.16 -15.30
N GLY A 13 -13.99 -0.59 -14.80
CA GLY A 13 -14.67 0.09 -13.71
C GLY A 13 -13.88 0.10 -12.40
N TYR A 14 -13.20 -1.00 -12.06
CA TYR A 14 -12.34 -1.06 -10.87
C TYR A 14 -11.15 -0.12 -11.00
N THR A 15 -10.48 -0.13 -12.16
CA THR A 15 -9.29 0.69 -12.41
C THR A 15 -9.64 2.17 -12.40
N GLU A 16 -10.69 2.59 -13.10
CA GLU A 16 -11.13 3.99 -13.13
C GLU A 16 -11.56 4.47 -11.75
N LYS A 17 -12.28 3.64 -10.97
CA LYS A 17 -12.63 3.96 -9.58
C LYS A 17 -11.39 4.07 -8.69
N GLN A 18 -10.45 3.14 -8.82
CA GLN A 18 -9.23 3.13 -8.03
C GLN A 18 -8.35 4.33 -8.37
N TRP A 19 -8.25 4.74 -9.64
CA TRP A 19 -7.32 5.78 -10.11
C TRP A 19 -7.93 7.17 -10.29
N GLY A 20 -9.25 7.30 -10.33
CA GLY A 20 -9.95 8.56 -10.55
C GLY A 20 -9.69 9.18 -11.93
N ARG A 21 -9.22 8.39 -12.92
CA ARG A 21 -8.88 8.80 -14.28
C ARG A 21 -9.32 7.74 -15.29
N ASP A 22 -9.49 8.13 -16.55
CA ASP A 22 -9.81 7.17 -17.62
C ASP A 22 -8.68 6.14 -17.75
N ALA A 23 -9.03 4.86 -17.89
CA ALA A 23 -8.05 3.79 -18.00
C ALA A 23 -7.08 3.96 -19.19
N LYS A 24 -7.45 4.74 -20.22
CA LYS A 24 -6.60 5.08 -21.37
C LYS A 24 -5.52 6.11 -21.05
N GLU A 25 -5.69 6.91 -20.00
CA GLU A 25 -4.71 7.90 -19.53
C GLU A 25 -3.69 7.28 -18.58
N LEU A 26 -3.93 6.05 -18.14
CA LEU A 26 -3.07 5.33 -17.22
C LEU A 26 -1.96 4.58 -17.97
N PRO A 27 -0.73 4.56 -17.43
CA PRO A 27 0.34 3.75 -17.99
C PRO A 27 -0.05 2.27 -18.09
N ALA A 28 0.28 1.64 -19.22
CA ALA A 28 -0.08 0.25 -19.52
C ALA A 28 0.42 -0.78 -18.50
N PHE A 29 1.47 -0.45 -17.72
CA PHE A 29 2.00 -1.36 -16.70
C PHE A 29 1.06 -1.57 -15.51
N ILE A 30 0.09 -0.67 -15.26
CA ILE A 30 -0.89 -0.82 -14.18
C ILE A 30 -1.73 -2.09 -14.36
N ILE A 31 -1.98 -2.50 -15.59
CA ILE A 31 -2.75 -3.70 -15.93
C ILE A 31 -1.86 -4.95 -15.98
N LYS A 32 -0.54 -4.81 -16.19
CA LYS A 32 0.40 -5.95 -16.29
C LYS A 32 0.53 -6.78 -15.00
N ARG A 33 0.05 -6.26 -13.86
CA ARG A 33 0.04 -6.97 -12.58
C ARG A 33 -1.00 -8.09 -12.48
N LEU A 34 -1.92 -8.23 -13.44
CA LEU A 34 -2.96 -9.25 -13.44
C LEU A 34 -2.55 -10.42 -14.34
N PRO A 35 -2.02 -11.53 -13.79
CA PRO A 35 -1.66 -12.70 -14.58
C PRO A 35 -2.91 -13.39 -15.13
N LEU A 36 -2.85 -13.80 -16.39
CA LEU A 36 -3.83 -14.72 -16.96
C LEU A 36 -3.36 -16.15 -16.76
N ARG A 37 -4.19 -16.95 -16.08
CA ARG A 37 -3.95 -18.38 -15.88
C ARG A 37 -4.92 -19.19 -16.72
N PHE A 38 -4.40 -20.20 -17.40
CA PHE A 38 -5.19 -21.21 -18.11
C PHE A 38 -5.28 -22.50 -17.29
N THR A 39 -5.35 -22.35 -15.97
CA THR A 39 -5.42 -23.40 -14.97
C THR A 39 -6.50 -23.04 -13.95
N PHE A 40 -7.06 -24.05 -13.27
CA PHE A 40 -8.01 -23.84 -12.17
C PHE A 40 -7.27 -23.53 -10.88
N ASP A 41 -6.61 -22.38 -10.83
CA ASP A 41 -5.88 -21.89 -9.67
C ASP A 41 -6.36 -20.46 -9.34
N ASN A 42 -7.01 -20.34 -8.18
CA ASN A 42 -7.57 -19.10 -7.67
C ASN A 42 -6.64 -18.38 -6.67
N ASN A 43 -5.40 -18.85 -6.49
CA ASN A 43 -4.45 -18.16 -5.60
C ASN A 43 -4.16 -16.75 -6.11
N TYR A 44 -4.26 -15.74 -5.24
CA TYR A 44 -4.01 -14.35 -5.66
C TYR A 44 -2.54 -14.10 -6.06
N PHE A 45 -1.59 -14.79 -5.42
CA PHE A 45 -0.16 -14.67 -5.66
C PHE A 45 0.46 -15.97 -6.23
N ASN A 46 1.57 -15.83 -6.96
CA ASN A 46 2.36 -16.96 -7.49
C ASN A 46 3.58 -17.28 -6.61
N ASP A 47 3.77 -16.56 -5.51
CA ASP A 47 4.96 -16.68 -4.67
C ASP A 47 5.03 -18.03 -3.96
N ARG A 48 6.25 -18.57 -3.83
CA ARG A 48 6.52 -19.86 -3.15
C ARG A 48 6.14 -19.82 -1.66
N TYR A 49 6.30 -18.67 -1.02
CA TYR A 49 6.03 -18.49 0.40
C TYR A 49 4.93 -17.45 0.57
N GLN A 50 3.81 -17.88 1.14
CA GLN A 50 2.64 -17.04 1.39
C GLN A 50 2.17 -17.33 2.81
N GLY A 51 1.80 -16.28 3.54
CA GLY A 51 1.32 -16.43 4.90
C GLY A 51 1.04 -15.08 5.56
N ILE A 52 0.23 -15.14 6.61
CA ILE A 52 -0.03 -14.02 7.50
C ILE A 52 0.63 -14.35 8.85
N PRO A 53 1.33 -13.40 9.50
CA PRO A 53 1.88 -13.64 10.82
C PRO A 53 0.83 -14.07 11.83
N ILE A 54 1.10 -15.17 12.52
CA ILE A 54 0.35 -15.56 13.70
C ILE A 54 0.53 -14.46 14.76
N GLY A 55 -0.58 -13.86 15.20
CA GLY A 55 -0.58 -12.71 16.12
C GLY A 55 -0.57 -11.34 15.44
N GLY A 56 -0.60 -11.28 14.10
CA GLY A 56 -0.67 -10.02 13.35
C GLY A 56 0.69 -9.35 13.08
N TYR A 57 0.67 -8.30 12.26
CA TYR A 57 1.90 -7.64 11.81
C TYR A 57 2.59 -6.82 12.91
N THR A 58 1.86 -6.30 13.89
CA THR A 58 2.42 -5.56 15.03
C THR A 58 3.48 -6.38 15.77
N GLY A 59 3.21 -7.66 16.03
CA GLY A 59 4.16 -8.53 16.73
C GLY A 59 5.45 -8.84 15.94
N ILE A 60 5.43 -8.75 14.60
CA ILE A 60 6.67 -8.79 13.81
C ILE A 60 7.46 -7.50 14.03
N VAL A 61 6.79 -6.35 13.89
CA VAL A 61 7.44 -5.03 13.98
C VAL A 61 8.07 -4.82 15.34
N GLU A 62 7.39 -5.21 16.42
CA GLU A 62 7.92 -5.16 17.79
C GLU A 62 9.22 -5.96 17.93
N LYS A 63 9.28 -7.17 17.35
CA LYS A 63 10.50 -8.01 17.39
C LYS A 63 11.64 -7.45 16.54
N LEU A 64 11.32 -6.81 15.42
CA LEU A 64 12.34 -6.16 14.58
C LEU A 64 12.94 -4.92 15.24
N LEU A 65 12.17 -4.27 16.13
CA LEU A 65 12.55 -3.05 16.83
C LEU A 65 13.00 -3.30 18.28
N ASP A 66 13.14 -4.56 18.69
CA ASP A 66 13.53 -4.91 20.06
C ASP A 66 14.93 -4.37 20.38
N GLY A 67 15.07 -3.74 21.55
CA GLY A 67 16.30 -3.06 21.97
C GLY A 67 16.63 -1.75 21.23
N ILE A 68 15.75 -1.26 20.35
CA ILE A 68 15.92 0.02 19.64
C ILE A 68 15.02 1.08 20.27
N GLU A 69 15.55 2.29 20.47
CA GLU A 69 14.72 3.42 20.90
C GLU A 69 13.77 3.84 19.77
N VAL A 70 12.47 3.79 20.03
CA VAL A 70 11.42 4.17 19.07
C VAL A 70 10.60 5.30 19.66
N ARG A 71 10.44 6.38 18.89
CA ARG A 71 9.58 7.52 19.23
C ARG A 71 8.42 7.60 18.26
N THR A 72 7.20 7.38 18.75
CA THR A 72 5.95 7.54 17.99
C THR A 72 5.37 8.93 18.18
N ASN A 73 4.41 9.34 17.35
CA ASN A 73 3.79 10.67 17.41
C ASN A 73 4.82 11.82 17.39
N THR A 74 5.94 11.62 16.69
CA THR A 74 7.05 12.56 16.62
C THR A 74 7.28 12.94 15.16
N GLU A 75 7.13 14.21 14.84
CA GLU A 75 7.44 14.70 13.49
C GLU A 75 8.94 14.93 13.33
N TYR A 76 9.50 14.38 12.25
CA TYR A 76 10.94 14.40 12.01
C TYR A 76 11.51 15.82 11.91
N LYS A 77 10.83 16.73 11.18
CA LYS A 77 11.31 18.11 11.00
C LYS A 77 11.43 18.87 12.32
N ASP A 78 10.45 18.70 13.21
CA ASP A 78 10.46 19.33 14.53
C ASP A 78 11.55 18.71 15.42
N PHE A 79 11.64 17.38 15.41
CA PHE A 79 12.61 16.64 16.21
C PHE A 79 14.07 17.00 15.86
N ILE A 80 14.41 17.03 14.56
CA ILE A 80 15.80 17.30 14.13
C ILE A 80 16.18 18.77 14.34
N LYS A 81 15.21 19.69 14.30
CA LYS A 81 15.44 21.10 14.60
C LYS A 81 15.86 21.31 16.05
N GLU A 82 15.29 20.54 16.97
CA GLU A 82 15.65 20.55 18.39
C GLU A 82 16.93 19.75 18.67
N ASN A 83 17.26 18.77 17.83
CA ASN A 83 18.37 17.83 18.02
C ASN A 83 19.26 17.71 16.76
N PRO A 84 19.94 18.80 16.33
CA PRO A 84 20.61 18.84 15.03
C PRO A 84 21.75 17.82 14.87
N ASP A 85 22.41 17.44 15.97
CA ASP A 85 23.60 16.58 15.96
C ASP A 85 23.32 15.17 16.52
N ILE A 86 22.06 14.75 16.55
CA ILE A 86 21.65 13.46 17.15
C ILE A 86 22.20 12.23 16.42
N ALA A 87 22.55 12.36 15.14
CA ALA A 87 23.03 11.26 14.32
C ALA A 87 24.00 11.73 13.21
N ASP A 88 25.02 10.93 12.93
CA ASP A 88 25.96 11.18 11.81
C ASP A 88 25.30 11.00 10.44
N LYS A 89 24.25 10.17 10.37
CA LYS A 89 23.54 9.82 9.13
C LYS A 89 22.06 9.61 9.39
N THR A 90 21.25 10.01 8.42
CA THR A 90 19.80 9.84 8.45
C THR A 90 19.33 8.96 7.29
N VAL A 91 18.50 7.96 7.60
CA VAL A 91 17.68 7.25 6.62
C VAL A 91 16.26 7.82 6.69
N TYR A 92 15.84 8.51 5.64
CA TYR A 92 14.52 9.15 5.58
C TYR A 92 13.58 8.36 4.66
N THR A 93 12.43 7.95 5.18
CA THR A 93 11.42 7.14 4.45
C THR A 93 10.07 7.87 4.32
N GLY A 94 10.05 9.19 4.57
CA GLY A 94 8.87 10.03 4.41
C GLY A 94 8.68 10.52 2.97
N MET A 95 7.83 11.53 2.81
CA MET A 95 7.55 12.14 1.51
C MET A 95 8.74 12.98 1.02
N ILE A 96 9.27 12.64 -0.15
CA ILE A 96 10.48 13.29 -0.68
C ILE A 96 10.24 14.74 -1.09
N ASP A 97 9.07 15.05 -1.64
CA ASP A 97 8.65 16.41 -1.97
C ASP A 97 8.49 17.27 -0.71
N GLU A 98 7.87 16.73 0.33
CA GLU A 98 7.78 17.39 1.64
C GLU A 98 9.16 17.65 2.25
N PHE A 99 10.10 16.69 2.16
CA PHE A 99 11.46 16.85 2.66
C PHE A 99 12.16 18.08 2.07
N PHE A 100 11.91 18.38 0.79
CA PHE A 100 12.42 19.57 0.11
C PHE A 100 11.44 20.75 0.09
N ASP A 101 10.49 20.81 1.03
CA ASP A 101 9.50 21.87 1.19
C ASP A 101 8.71 22.16 -0.10
N TYR A 102 8.40 21.11 -0.87
CA TYR A 102 7.64 21.19 -2.12
C TYR A 102 8.20 22.18 -3.15
N LYS A 103 9.53 22.44 -3.12
CA LYS A 103 10.20 23.44 -3.98
C LYS A 103 9.95 23.25 -5.48
N LEU A 104 9.64 22.04 -5.92
CA LEU A 104 9.36 21.70 -7.33
C LEU A 104 7.89 21.31 -7.56
N GLY A 105 7.01 21.65 -6.61
CA GLY A 105 5.61 21.23 -6.59
C GLY A 105 5.38 20.00 -5.72
N VAL A 106 4.13 19.55 -5.72
CA VAL A 106 3.64 18.40 -4.93
C VAL A 106 3.57 17.17 -5.82
N LEU A 107 4.08 16.04 -5.35
CA LEU A 107 3.94 14.76 -6.04
C LEU A 107 2.52 14.22 -5.86
N GLU A 108 1.96 13.68 -6.94
CA GLU A 108 0.62 13.09 -6.90
C GLU A 108 0.66 11.73 -6.17
N TYR A 109 0.05 11.66 -4.99
CA TYR A 109 -0.20 10.42 -4.26
C TYR A 109 -1.68 10.06 -4.26
N ARG A 110 -1.97 8.77 -4.09
CA ARG A 110 -3.34 8.31 -3.86
C ARG A 110 -3.58 8.01 -2.40
N ARG A 111 -4.74 8.47 -1.92
CA ARG A 111 -5.30 8.10 -0.62
C ARG A 111 -6.34 7.01 -0.78
N VAL A 112 -6.42 6.16 0.23
CA VAL A 112 -7.58 5.32 0.51
C VAL A 112 -8.28 5.83 1.77
N TYR A 113 -9.59 5.72 1.79
CA TYR A 113 -10.41 6.02 2.96
C TYR A 113 -11.02 4.71 3.44
N PHE A 114 -10.93 4.46 4.74
CA PHE A 114 -11.44 3.26 5.37
C PHE A 114 -12.63 3.64 6.24
N GLU A 115 -13.75 2.94 6.04
CA GLU A 115 -14.90 2.96 6.93
C GLU A 115 -14.99 1.57 7.56
N ASP A 116 -14.88 1.51 8.87
CA ASP A 116 -14.92 0.26 9.61
C ASP A 116 -16.33 0.03 10.16
N GLU A 117 -16.90 -1.14 9.85
CA GLU A 117 -18.17 -1.59 10.37
C GLU A 117 -18.00 -2.95 11.06
N ARG A 118 -18.59 -3.09 12.25
CA ARG A 118 -18.64 -4.36 12.97
C ARG A 118 -20.04 -4.97 12.84
N LEU A 119 -20.11 -6.10 12.15
CA LEU A 119 -21.34 -6.86 11.98
C LEU A 119 -21.38 -8.04 12.97
N ASP A 120 -22.56 -8.34 13.49
CA ASP A 120 -22.80 -9.51 14.36
C ASP A 120 -23.03 -10.77 13.50
N THR A 121 -21.99 -11.15 12.76
CA THR A 121 -21.97 -12.35 11.92
C THR A 121 -20.54 -12.85 11.79
N ASP A 122 -20.36 -14.17 11.83
CA ASP A 122 -19.03 -14.79 11.80
C ASP A 122 -18.34 -14.61 10.44
N ASN A 123 -19.12 -14.57 9.34
CA ASN A 123 -18.58 -14.43 8.00
C ASN A 123 -19.57 -13.73 7.06
N TYR A 124 -19.37 -12.42 6.87
CA TYR A 124 -20.18 -11.63 5.95
C TYR A 124 -19.76 -11.78 4.48
N GLN A 125 -18.44 -11.85 4.21
CA GLN A 125 -17.90 -11.78 2.84
C GLN A 125 -17.71 -13.14 2.17
N GLY A 126 -17.69 -14.24 2.93
CA GLY A 126 -17.54 -15.60 2.40
C GLY A 126 -16.09 -15.98 2.06
N ASN A 127 -15.30 -15.02 1.56
CA ASN A 127 -13.88 -15.15 1.23
C ASN A 127 -13.07 -13.99 1.85
N ALA A 128 -11.80 -14.25 2.17
CA ALA A 128 -10.90 -13.21 2.69
C ALA A 128 -10.40 -12.25 1.59
N VAL A 129 -10.54 -12.64 0.31
CA VAL A 129 -10.24 -11.88 -0.91
C VAL A 129 -11.08 -12.43 -2.05
#